data_AF-A0A3Q4I664-F1
#
_entry.id   AF-A0A3Q4I664-F1
#
_cell.length_a   1.000
_cell.length_b   1.000
_cell.length_c   1.000
_cell.angle_alpha   90.00
_cell.angle_beta   90.00
_cell.angle_gamma   90.00
#
_symmetry.space_group_name_H-M   'P 1'
#
loop_
_entity.id
_entity.type
_entity.pdbx_description
1 polymer ?
#
loop_
_entity_poly.entity_id
_entity_poly.type
_entity_poly.pdbx_seq_one_letter_code
_entity_poly.pdbx_strand_id
1 'polypeptide(L)' 'MESNGTPSVQYDRWNEENINMNVEASQPVLRRIYNRMCTGNIGIAVKVAGAVAALVTVYIIGYVTGYHIHRCP' A
#
# COMPACT_ATOMS: atom_id res chain seq x y z
N MET A 1 -32.80 -44.45 -23.64
CA MET A 1 -32.22 -43.94 -22.38
C MET A 1 -31.25 -45.01 -21.92
N GLU A 2 -29.95 -44.75 -21.95
CA GLU A 2 -29.02 -45.45 -21.06
C GLU A 2 -27.84 -44.54 -20.78
N SER A 3 -27.79 -44.08 -19.54
CA SER A 3 -26.83 -43.14 -18.99
C SER A 3 -25.63 -43.94 -18.49
N ASN A 4 -24.60 -44.15 -19.32
CA ASN A 4 -23.32 -44.67 -18.84
C ASN A 4 -22.48 -43.52 -18.29
N GLY A 5 -22.80 -43.14 -17.05
CA GLY A 5 -21.99 -42.25 -16.23
C GLY A 5 -20.71 -42.97 -15.79
N THR A 6 -19.65 -42.87 -16.57
CA THR A 6 -18.30 -42.98 -16.02
C THR A 6 -17.95 -41.62 -15.43
N PRO A 7 -17.60 -41.51 -14.14
CA PRO A 7 -17.10 -40.27 -13.58
C PRO A 7 -15.67 -40.09 -14.12
N SER A 8 -15.55 -39.63 -15.36
CA SER A 8 -14.26 -39.23 -15.90
C SER A 8 -13.83 -38.00 -15.13
N VAL A 9 -12.86 -38.17 -14.23
CA VAL A 9 -12.17 -37.05 -13.60
C VAL A 9 -11.53 -36.25 -14.74
N GLN A 10 -12.18 -35.17 -15.14
CA GLN A 10 -11.61 -34.22 -16.08
C GLN A 10 -10.44 -33.54 -15.38
N TYR A 11 -9.23 -33.91 -15.77
CA TYR A 11 -8.06 -33.14 -15.43
C TYR A 11 -7.95 -32.00 -16.43
N ASP A 12 -7.90 -30.77 -15.92
CA ASP A 12 -7.52 -29.63 -16.74
C ASP A 12 -6.13 -29.92 -17.33
N ARG A 13 -6.09 -30.11 -18.65
CA ARG A 13 -4.84 -30.34 -19.38
C ARG A 13 -4.01 -29.07 -19.26
N TRP A 14 -2.77 -29.21 -18.79
CA TRP A 14 -1.83 -28.11 -18.68
C TRP A 14 -1.71 -27.39 -20.03
N ASN A 15 -1.96 -26.08 -20.01
CA ASN A 15 -1.96 -25.22 -21.19
C ASN A 15 -1.39 -23.86 -20.83
N GLU A 16 -0.49 -23.32 -21.64
CA GLU A 16 0.19 -22.04 -21.37
C GLU A 16 -0.79 -20.86 -21.27
N GLU A 17 -1.93 -20.96 -21.95
CA GLU A 17 -3.04 -20.00 -21.90
C GLU A 17 -3.74 -19.96 -20.53
N ASN A 18 -3.72 -21.07 -19.79
CA ASN A 18 -4.29 -21.20 -18.45
C ASN A 18 -3.36 -20.60 -17.38
N ILE A 19 -2.06 -20.45 -17.67
CA ILE A 19 -1.05 -19.95 -16.75
C ILE A 19 -1.05 -18.41 -16.80
N ASN A 20 -2.18 -17.80 -16.45
CA ASN A 20 -2.21 -16.38 -16.12
C ASN A 20 -1.69 -16.21 -14.69
N MET A 21 -0.37 -16.21 -14.53
CA MET A 21 0.24 -15.67 -13.31
C MET A 21 0.06 -14.15 -13.33
N ASN A 22 -1.06 -13.66 -12.80
CA ASN A 22 -1.27 -12.23 -12.58
C ASN A 22 -0.32 -11.75 -11.46
N VAL A 23 0.93 -11.48 -11.83
CA VAL A 23 1.98 -11.02 -10.92
C VAL A 23 1.57 -9.71 -10.23
N GLU A 24 0.78 -8.87 -10.91
CA GLU A 24 0.21 -7.65 -10.33
C GLU A 24 -0.84 -7.93 -9.23
N ALA A 25 -1.60 -9.03 -9.30
CA ALA A 25 -2.51 -9.43 -8.22
C ALA A 25 -1.80 -10.15 -7.08
N SER A 26 -0.68 -10.83 -7.35
CA SER A 26 0.14 -11.50 -6.32
C SER A 26 1.07 -10.55 -5.55
N GLN A 27 1.14 -9.27 -5.92
CA GLN A 27 1.85 -8.29 -5.12
C GLN A 27 1.05 -7.96 -3.85
N PRO A 28 1.69 -7.97 -2.66
CA PRO A 28 1.01 -7.59 -1.44
C PRO A 28 0.48 -6.16 -1.57
N VAL A 29 -0.79 -5.95 -1.22
CA VAL A 29 -1.52 -4.69 -1.37
C VAL A 29 -0.71 -3.48 -0.84
N LEU A 30 0.01 -3.67 0.26
CA LEU A 30 0.89 -2.69 0.87
C LEU A 30 2.01 -2.20 -0.07
N ARG A 31 2.60 -3.10 -0.84
CA ARG A 31 3.69 -2.78 -1.78
C ARG A 31 3.17 -1.99 -2.99
N ARG A 32 1.94 -2.29 -3.42
CA ARG A 32 1.26 -1.53 -4.48
C ARG A 32 0.92 -0.10 -4.02
N ILE A 33 0.42 0.04 -2.79
CA ILE A 33 0.14 1.35 -2.17
C ILE A 33 1.43 2.13 -1.97
N TYR A 34 2.49 1.50 -1.45
CA TYR A 34 3.79 2.13 -1.26
C TYR A 34 4.36 2.67 -2.57
N ASN A 35 4.37 1.84 -3.63
CA ASN A 35 4.86 2.28 -4.94
C ASN A 35 4.06 3.49 -5.45
N ARG A 36 2.73 3.49 -5.30
CA ARG A 36 1.88 4.60 -5.75
C ARG A 36 2.05 5.87 -4.92
N MET A 37 2.28 5.72 -3.63
CA MET A 37 2.45 6.84 -2.68
C MET A 37 3.87 7.41 -2.69
N CYS A 38 4.87 6.65 -3.16
CA CYS A 38 6.28 7.05 -3.14
C CYS A 38 6.88 7.35 -4.52
N THR A 39 6.10 7.21 -5.60
CA THR A 39 6.55 7.52 -6.97
C THR A 39 5.69 8.59 -7.64
N GLY A 40 6.26 9.26 -8.64
CA GLY A 40 5.59 10.33 -9.40
C GLY A 40 5.17 11.53 -8.55
N ASN A 41 4.15 12.25 -9.03
CA ASN A 41 3.68 13.48 -8.40
C ASN A 41 3.07 13.25 -7.00
N ILE A 42 2.47 12.08 -6.77
CA ILE A 42 1.93 11.71 -5.46
C ILE A 42 3.06 11.56 -4.44
N GLY A 43 4.17 10.92 -4.82
CA GLY A 43 5.37 10.83 -3.98
C GLY A 43 5.92 12.18 -3.55
N ILE A 44 5.97 13.14 -4.48
CA ILE A 44 6.41 14.51 -4.19
C ILE A 44 5.43 15.16 -3.20
N ALA A 45 4.12 15.06 -3.44
CA ALA A 45 3.11 15.63 -2.56
C ALA A 45 3.18 15.06 -1.13
N VAL A 46 3.33 13.73 -0.99
CA VAL A 46 3.48 13.06 0.32
C VAL A 46 4.74 13.53 1.04
N LYS A 47 5.85 13.68 0.32
CA LYS A 47 7.12 14.14 0.90
C LYS A 47 7.02 15.59 1.39
N VAL A 48 6.39 16.47 0.62
CA VAL A 48 6.16 17.88 1.00
C VAL A 48 5.23 17.94 2.21
N ALA A 49 4.11 17.21 2.19
CA ALA A 49 3.18 17.16 3.31
C ALA A 49 3.86 16.67 4.60
N GLY A 50 4.69 15.63 4.50
CA GLY A 50 5.47 15.11 5.63
C GLY A 50 6.47 16.14 6.18
N ALA A 51 7.18 16.86 5.29
CA ALA A 51 8.11 17.90 5.71
C ALA A 51 7.39 19.06 6.42
N VAL A 52 6.25 19.51 5.89
CA VAL A 52 5.43 20.55 6.53
C VAL A 52 4.93 20.09 7.89
N ALA A 53 4.42 18.86 8.00
CA ALA A 53 3.97 18.31 9.27
C ALA A 53 5.09 18.26 10.32
N ALA A 54 6.30 17.85 9.92
CA ALA A 54 7.47 17.83 10.81
C ALA A 54 7.83 19.24 11.31
N LEU A 55 7.86 20.24 10.41
CA LEU A 55 8.14 21.63 10.78
C LEU A 55 7.09 22.19 11.75
N VAL A 56 5.81 21.95 11.49
CA VAL A 56 4.74 22.37 12.40
C VAL A 56 4.90 21.70 13.76
N THR A 57 5.23 20.41 13.79
CA THR A 57 5.44 19.68 15.05
C THR A 57 6.57 20.30 15.87
N VAL A 58 7.72 20.57 15.25
CA VAL A 58 8.85 21.22 15.92
C VAL A 58 8.48 22.61 16.41
N TYR A 59 7.75 23.39 15.61
CA TYR A 59 7.25 24.71 16.01
C TYR A 59 6.36 24.64 17.25
N ILE A 60 5.39 23.72 17.29
CA ILE A 60 4.49 23.55 18.43
C ILE A 60 5.28 23.13 19.68
N ILE A 61 6.21 22.17 19.56
CA ILE A 61 7.05 21.75 20.68
C ILE A 61 7.86 22.93 21.22
N GLY A 62 8.48 23.71 20.34
CA GLY A 62 9.24 24.90 20.71
C GLY A 62 8.37 25.95 21.39
N TYR A 63 7.17 26.20 20.86
CA TYR A 63 6.20 27.14 21.43
C TYR A 63 5.76 26.74 22.83
N VAL A 64 5.36 25.48 23.01
CA VAL A 64 4.94 24.93 24.31
C VAL A 64 6.09 24.96 25.31
N THR A 65 7.29 24.54 24.89
CA THR A 65 8.48 24.54 25.75
C THR A 65 8.85 25.97 26.16
N GLY A 66 8.90 26.90 25.22
CA GLY A 66 9.16 28.31 25.50
C GLY A 66 8.09 28.92 26.40
N TYR A 67 6.81 28.60 26.19
CA TYR A 67 5.73 29.04 27.05
C TYR A 67 5.87 28.55 28.48
N HIS A 68 6.21 27.27 28.69
CA HIS A 68 6.40 26.72 30.02
C HIS A 68 7.66 27.20 30.72
N ILE A 69 8.72 27.54 29.98
CA ILE A 69 9.96 28.10 30.54
C ILE A 69 9.79 29.58 30.89
N HIS A 70 9.14 30.36 30.02
CA HIS A 70 8.96 31.80 30.21
C HIS A 70 7.74 32.16 31.06
N ARG A 71 6.77 31.25 31.21
CA ARG A 71 5.89 31.31 32.37
C ARG A 71 6.68 30.90 33.60
N CYS A 72 7.24 31.90 34.29
CA CYS A 72 7.42 31.75 35.73
C CYS A 72 6.03 31.58 36.40
N PRO A 73 5.93 30.80 37.48
CA PRO A 73 4.70 30.63 38.25
C PRO A 73 4.08 31.94 38.71
#